data_AF-A0A7W1HDS6-F1
#
_entry.id   AF-A0A7W1HDS6-F1
#
_cell.length_a   1.000
_cell.length_b   1.000
_cell.length_c   1.000
_cell.angle_alpha   90.00
_cell.angle_beta   90.00
_cell.angle_gamma   90.00
#
_symmetry.space_group_name_H-M   'P 1'
#
loop_
_entity.id
_entity.type
_entity.pdbx_description
1 polymer ?
#
loop_
_entity_poly.entity_id
_entity_poly.type
_entity_poly.pdbx_seq_one_letter_code
_entity_poly.pdbx_strand_id
1 'polypeptide(L)'
;MSKEKLIALVVLLCICFAQANTVAQTSKRKVKPVALAKENSYQKYVLSKDDDEFLEDLERRAFRFFWEHSDAETGLTLDRARTNGDAPKRGEDHFQVASIASTGFALTSYCVAAERKWISSEDAKKKTRRTLDFFANRAFHKNGWFYHWLDQKTGERRWRSEVSSIDTALLLGGVLSVRQCFAGDAEIVRLATKIYERVDFPWMLNSDEDLLSHGWRPETGFIVNRWNDYSEQTILYLLGIGSPARPIRWQSWYALKRDWVTYKNYKFLAAVSPLFIHQYSHAWVDFRDKRERYLNFNLDYFENSIAATRAQRQFSIDVLNKEFPLYAANVWGLTASD
;
A
#
# COMPACT_ATOMS: atom_id res chain seq x y z
N MET A 1 -17.72 -15.47 -14.72
CA MET A 1 -18.82 -15.11 -13.79
C MET A 1 -19.63 -14.01 -14.46
N SER A 2 -20.94 -14.15 -14.66
CA SER A 2 -21.72 -13.13 -15.38
C SER A 2 -21.75 -11.82 -14.59
N LYS A 3 -21.78 -10.67 -15.29
CA LYS A 3 -21.84 -9.32 -14.68
C LYS A 3 -22.96 -9.20 -13.64
N GLU A 4 -24.05 -9.93 -13.83
CA GLU A 4 -25.20 -10.00 -12.94
C GLU A 4 -24.86 -10.63 -11.57
N LYS A 5 -23.96 -11.62 -11.51
CA LYS A 5 -23.53 -12.24 -10.24
C LYS A 5 -22.53 -11.37 -9.46
N LEU A 6 -21.73 -10.57 -10.15
CA LEU A 6 -20.80 -9.62 -9.53
C LEU A 6 -21.56 -8.42 -8.93
N ILE A 7 -22.57 -7.92 -9.64
CA ILE A 7 -23.47 -6.87 -9.13
C ILE A 7 -24.27 -7.40 -7.94
N ALA A 8 -24.75 -8.65 -7.99
CA ALA A 8 -25.43 -9.26 -6.84
C ALA A 8 -24.53 -9.38 -5.60
N LEU A 9 -23.24 -9.72 -5.75
CA LEU A 9 -22.30 -9.83 -4.63
C LEU A 9 -21.96 -8.46 -4.00
N VAL A 10 -21.76 -7.43 -4.83
CA VAL A 10 -21.50 -6.05 -4.37
C VAL A 10 -22.74 -5.46 -3.69
N VAL A 11 -23.94 -5.75 -4.21
CA VAL A 11 -25.21 -5.33 -3.61
C VAL A 11 -25.49 -6.10 -2.32
N LEU A 12 -25.15 -7.38 -2.22
CA LEU A 12 -25.29 -8.16 -0.97
C LEU A 12 -24.38 -7.61 0.13
N LEU A 13 -23.12 -7.31 -0.20
CA LEU A 13 -22.19 -6.65 0.71
C LEU A 13 -22.74 -5.29 1.18
N CYS A 14 -23.26 -4.44 0.30
CA CYS A 14 -23.86 -3.17 0.72
C CYS A 14 -25.12 -3.34 1.61
N ILE A 15 -25.97 -4.35 1.35
CA ILE A 15 -27.22 -4.57 2.10
C ILE A 15 -26.94 -5.18 3.48
N CYS A 16 -25.99 -6.11 3.62
CA CYS A 16 -25.60 -6.65 4.91
C CYS A 16 -25.02 -5.58 5.85
N PHE A 17 -24.33 -4.57 5.30
CA PHE A 17 -23.82 -3.44 6.07
C PHE A 17 -24.92 -2.42 6.46
N ALA A 18 -25.93 -2.21 5.61
CA ALA A 18 -27.08 -1.37 5.96
C ALA A 18 -27.88 -1.94 7.14
N GLN A 19 -28.07 -3.27 7.21
CA GLN A 19 -28.78 -3.91 8.32
C GLN A 19 -27.98 -3.96 9.62
N ALA A 20 -26.64 -4.03 9.55
CA ALA A 20 -25.78 -3.97 10.74
C ALA A 20 -25.82 -2.58 11.43
N ASN A 21 -25.99 -1.51 10.65
CA ASN A 21 -26.14 -0.15 11.19
C ASN A 21 -27.49 0.10 11.87
N THR A 22 -28.57 -0.56 11.43
CA THR A 22 -29.91 -0.35 12.01
C THR A 22 -30.07 -0.99 13.39
N VAL A 23 -29.30 -2.04 13.71
CA VAL A 23 -29.36 -2.71 15.02
C VAL A 23 -28.56 -1.93 16.09
N ALA A 24 -27.71 -0.98 15.70
CA ALA A 24 -26.86 -0.23 16.64
C ALA A 24 -27.55 0.97 17.33
N GLN A 25 -28.81 1.30 17.02
CA GLN A 25 -29.47 2.53 17.52
C GLN A 25 -30.46 2.38 18.69
N THR A 26 -30.60 1.23 19.32
CA THR A 26 -31.50 1.07 20.49
C THR A 26 -30.82 0.44 21.71
N SER A 27 -29.94 1.20 22.36
CA SER A 27 -29.67 1.04 23.81
C SER A 27 -28.86 2.21 24.37
N LYS A 28 -29.54 3.23 24.90
CA LYS A 28 -28.90 4.22 25.80
C LYS A 28 -28.82 3.63 27.21
N ARG A 29 -27.83 2.78 27.46
CA ARG A 29 -27.44 2.41 28.84
C ARG A 29 -26.10 3.07 29.14
N LYS A 30 -26.03 3.86 30.23
CA LYS A 30 -24.78 4.43 30.74
C LYS A 30 -23.84 3.29 31.13
N VAL A 31 -22.88 2.97 30.27
CA VAL A 31 -21.80 2.03 30.56
C VAL A 31 -20.70 2.79 31.29
N LYS A 32 -20.39 2.40 32.53
CA LYS A 32 -19.21 2.88 33.25
C LYS A 32 -17.96 2.51 32.44
N PRO A 33 -16.94 3.36 32.33
CA PRO A 33 -15.70 3.01 31.65
C PRO A 33 -15.05 1.86 32.41
N VAL A 34 -15.09 0.67 31.82
CA VAL A 34 -14.25 -0.45 32.27
C VAL A 34 -12.84 -0.08 31.86
N ALA A 35 -11.96 0.11 32.85
CA ALA A 35 -10.54 0.25 32.60
C ALA A 35 -10.08 -0.97 31.80
N LEU A 36 -9.64 -0.75 30.57
CA LEU A 36 -9.01 -1.79 29.75
C LEU A 36 -7.77 -2.25 30.52
N ALA A 37 -7.82 -3.48 31.02
CA ALA A 37 -6.67 -4.14 31.62
C ALA A 37 -5.54 -4.14 30.58
N LYS A 38 -4.40 -3.55 30.95
CA LYS A 38 -3.15 -3.64 30.20
C LYS A 38 -2.63 -5.07 30.29
N GLU A 39 -3.08 -5.94 29.42
CA GLU A 39 -2.40 -7.21 29.11
C GLU A 39 -2.06 -7.23 27.62
N ASN A 40 -1.13 -6.35 27.21
CA ASN A 40 -0.43 -6.52 25.94
C ASN A 40 0.85 -7.33 26.19
N SER A 41 0.71 -8.56 26.69
CA SER A 41 1.74 -9.58 26.50
C SER A 41 1.44 -10.26 25.17
N TYR A 42 1.82 -9.61 24.07
CA TYR A 42 1.89 -10.31 22.79
C TYR A 42 2.91 -11.43 22.96
N GLN A 43 2.43 -12.65 23.15
CA GLN A 43 3.31 -13.80 23.12
C GLN A 43 3.84 -13.89 21.69
N LYS A 44 5.10 -13.48 21.52
CA LYS A 44 5.78 -13.51 20.24
C LYS A 44 5.71 -14.95 19.73
N TYR A 45 5.01 -15.18 18.63
CA TYR A 45 5.03 -16.48 17.98
C TYR A 45 6.48 -16.79 17.62
N VAL A 46 6.98 -17.94 18.06
CA VAL A 46 8.32 -18.41 17.73
C VAL A 46 8.16 -19.28 16.49
N LEU A 47 8.74 -18.83 15.37
CA LEU A 47 8.74 -19.58 14.12
C LEU A 47 9.45 -20.91 14.36
N SER A 48 8.80 -22.00 13.96
CA SER A 48 9.44 -23.31 13.88
C SER A 48 10.38 -23.36 12.67
N LYS A 49 11.21 -24.39 12.60
CA LYS A 49 12.05 -24.63 11.42
C LYS A 49 11.21 -24.81 10.16
N ASP A 50 10.07 -25.50 10.26
CA ASP A 50 9.17 -25.71 9.13
C ASP A 50 8.49 -24.40 8.70
N ASP A 51 8.16 -23.51 9.66
CA ASP A 51 7.66 -22.17 9.35
C ASP A 51 8.72 -21.35 8.59
N ASP A 52 9.97 -21.39 9.03
CA ASP A 52 11.07 -20.69 8.37
C ASP A 52 11.34 -21.22 6.96
N GLU A 53 11.34 -22.55 6.76
CA GLU A 53 11.49 -23.17 5.44
C GLU A 53 10.34 -22.81 4.49
N PHE A 54 9.10 -22.80 5.01
CA PHE A 54 7.93 -22.38 4.25
C PHE A 54 7.99 -20.89 3.86
N LEU A 55 8.33 -20.01 4.81
CA LEU A 55 8.46 -18.58 4.55
C LEU A 55 9.57 -18.29 3.54
N GLU A 56 10.71 -18.97 3.62
CA GLU A 56 11.79 -18.83 2.65
C GLU A 56 11.37 -19.23 1.23
N ASP A 57 10.64 -20.34 1.04
CA ASP A 57 10.11 -20.73 -0.28
C ASP A 57 9.07 -19.73 -0.78
N LEU A 58 8.12 -19.32 0.09
CA LEU A 58 7.07 -18.36 -0.25
C LEU A 58 7.64 -17.00 -0.66
N GLU A 59 8.53 -16.43 0.16
CA GLU A 59 9.15 -15.13 -0.09
C GLU A 59 9.99 -15.16 -1.37
N ARG A 60 10.78 -16.24 -1.58
CA ARG A 60 11.58 -16.40 -2.80
C ARG A 60 10.69 -16.50 -4.05
N ARG A 61 9.56 -17.22 -4.00
CA ARG A 61 8.61 -17.28 -5.11
C ARG A 61 7.90 -15.96 -5.36
N ALA A 62 7.52 -15.24 -4.30
CA ALA A 62 6.96 -13.91 -4.42
C ALA A 62 7.95 -12.93 -5.07
N PHE A 63 9.23 -13.02 -4.69
CA PHE A 63 10.30 -12.24 -5.30
C PHE A 63 10.44 -12.46 -6.81
N ARG A 64 10.24 -13.70 -7.29
CA ARG A 64 10.34 -14.01 -8.73
C ARG A 64 9.40 -13.16 -9.57
N PHE A 65 8.24 -12.77 -9.05
CA PHE A 65 7.36 -11.83 -9.76
C PHE A 65 8.10 -10.53 -10.09
N PHE A 66 8.70 -9.88 -9.08
CA PHE A 66 9.44 -8.63 -9.26
C PHE A 66 10.69 -8.80 -10.12
N TRP A 67 11.37 -9.94 -10.01
CA TRP A 67 12.58 -10.19 -10.76
C TRP A 67 12.30 -10.46 -12.25
N GLU A 68 11.39 -11.37 -12.54
CA GLU A 68 11.10 -11.88 -13.89
C GLU A 68 10.18 -10.94 -14.68
N HIS A 69 9.25 -10.24 -14.01
CA HIS A 69 8.28 -9.33 -14.64
C HIS A 69 8.68 -7.87 -14.57
N SER A 70 9.96 -7.56 -14.32
CA SER A 70 10.50 -6.21 -14.48
C SER A 70 11.35 -6.10 -15.73
N ASP A 71 11.04 -5.11 -16.55
CA ASP A 71 11.73 -4.89 -17.82
C ASP A 71 13.23 -4.65 -17.60
N ALA A 72 14.03 -5.12 -18.54
CA ALA A 72 15.46 -4.93 -18.49
C ALA A 72 15.80 -3.43 -18.59
N GLU A 73 15.29 -2.73 -19.60
CA GLU A 73 15.75 -1.39 -19.97
C GLU A 73 15.15 -0.26 -19.12
N THR A 74 13.86 -0.33 -18.80
CA THR A 74 13.16 0.68 -17.99
C THR A 74 13.18 0.33 -16.51
N GLY A 75 13.34 -0.97 -16.18
CA GLY A 75 13.18 -1.45 -14.82
C GLY A 75 11.73 -1.43 -14.31
N LEU A 76 10.75 -1.12 -15.17
CA LEU A 76 9.34 -1.09 -14.81
C LEU A 76 8.80 -2.50 -14.58
N THR A 77 8.08 -2.69 -13.48
CA THR A 77 7.45 -3.96 -13.11
C THR A 77 6.02 -4.00 -13.62
N LEU A 78 5.62 -5.14 -14.21
CA LEU A 78 4.23 -5.36 -14.61
C LEU A 78 3.26 -5.12 -13.44
N ASP A 79 2.08 -4.61 -13.79
CA ASP A 79 0.96 -4.46 -12.87
C ASP A 79 0.48 -5.82 -12.36
N ARG A 80 0.50 -6.83 -13.24
CA ARG A 80 0.01 -8.18 -12.95
C ARG A 80 0.64 -9.25 -13.82
N ALA A 81 0.59 -10.49 -13.32
CA ALA A 81 0.92 -11.71 -14.03
C ALA A 81 -0.28 -12.65 -14.00
N ARG A 82 -0.26 -13.66 -14.88
CA ARG A 82 -1.25 -14.74 -14.87
C ARG A 82 -1.05 -15.60 -13.63
N THR A 83 -2.10 -16.29 -13.18
CA THR A 83 -2.06 -17.16 -11.98
C THR A 83 -1.07 -18.33 -12.09
N ASN A 84 -0.69 -18.71 -13.31
CA ASN A 84 0.35 -19.70 -13.57
C ASN A 84 1.78 -19.12 -13.58
N GLY A 85 1.94 -17.82 -13.31
CA GLY A 85 3.22 -17.11 -13.30
C GLY A 85 3.62 -16.48 -14.64
N ASP A 86 2.92 -16.79 -15.73
CA ASP A 86 3.26 -16.25 -17.05
C ASP A 86 2.99 -14.74 -17.14
N ALA A 87 3.82 -14.07 -17.93
CA ALA A 87 3.54 -12.70 -18.32
C ALA A 87 2.26 -12.62 -19.16
N PRO A 88 1.53 -11.50 -19.13
CA PRO A 88 0.43 -11.22 -20.05
C PRO A 88 0.89 -11.35 -21.50
N LYS A 89 0.02 -11.84 -22.37
CA LYS A 89 0.22 -12.10 -23.80
C LYS A 89 -0.41 -10.98 -24.63
N ARG A 90 0.12 -10.80 -25.85
CA ARG A 90 -0.41 -9.82 -26.81
C ARG A 90 -1.91 -10.07 -27.05
N GLY A 91 -2.71 -9.01 -26.97
CA GLY A 91 -4.17 -9.07 -27.09
C GLY A 91 -4.90 -9.07 -25.75
N GLU A 92 -4.21 -9.28 -24.63
CA GLU A 92 -4.77 -9.03 -23.30
C GLU A 92 -4.71 -7.52 -22.98
N ASP A 93 -5.74 -7.00 -22.31
CA ASP A 93 -5.84 -5.56 -21.99
C ASP A 93 -4.64 -5.03 -21.19
N HIS A 94 -4.06 -5.88 -20.35
CA HIS A 94 -2.93 -5.60 -19.47
C HIS A 94 -1.57 -6.05 -20.05
N PHE A 95 -1.53 -6.36 -21.35
CA PHE A 95 -0.27 -6.65 -22.05
C PHE A 95 0.71 -5.48 -21.96
N GLN A 96 1.87 -5.75 -21.37
CA GLN A 96 2.96 -4.79 -21.13
C GLN A 96 2.54 -3.56 -20.31
N VAL A 97 1.53 -3.69 -19.46
CA VAL A 97 1.16 -2.61 -18.54
C VAL A 97 1.92 -2.78 -17.23
N ALA A 98 2.74 -1.78 -16.93
CA ALA A 98 3.47 -1.65 -15.68
C ALA A 98 2.74 -0.74 -14.70
N SER A 99 2.93 -1.00 -13.40
CA SER A 99 2.50 -0.12 -12.31
C SER A 99 3.72 0.44 -11.59
N ILE A 100 3.73 1.75 -11.34
CA ILE A 100 4.82 2.37 -10.59
C ILE A 100 4.82 1.96 -9.11
N ALA A 101 3.65 1.63 -8.54
CA ALA A 101 3.57 1.08 -7.19
C ALA A 101 4.21 -0.32 -7.13
N SER A 102 3.88 -1.20 -8.07
CA SER A 102 4.54 -2.51 -8.23
C SER A 102 6.05 -2.37 -8.36
N THR A 103 6.50 -1.37 -9.12
CA THR A 103 7.93 -1.04 -9.28
C THR A 103 8.58 -0.56 -7.98
N GLY A 104 7.87 0.18 -7.12
CA GLY A 104 8.32 0.53 -5.77
C GLY A 104 8.54 -0.69 -4.87
N PHE A 105 7.60 -1.62 -4.87
CA PHE A 105 7.76 -2.89 -4.16
C PHE A 105 8.93 -3.71 -4.74
N ALA A 106 9.10 -3.73 -6.07
CA ALA A 106 10.21 -4.41 -6.73
C ALA A 106 11.58 -3.89 -6.26
N LEU A 107 11.77 -2.56 -6.23
CA LEU A 107 13.00 -1.93 -5.72
C LEU A 107 13.33 -2.42 -4.30
N THR A 108 12.33 -2.43 -3.42
CA THR A 108 12.50 -2.93 -2.04
C THR A 108 12.88 -4.41 -2.02
N SER A 109 12.24 -5.23 -2.87
CA SER A 109 12.51 -6.66 -2.97
C SER A 109 13.95 -6.96 -3.40
N TYR A 110 14.61 -6.08 -4.17
CA TYR A 110 16.01 -6.27 -4.57
C TYR A 110 16.96 -6.22 -3.37
N CYS A 111 16.66 -5.40 -2.37
CA CYS A 111 17.40 -5.38 -1.11
C CYS A 111 17.22 -6.68 -0.33
N VAL A 112 15.97 -7.14 -0.20
CA VAL A 112 15.66 -8.41 0.48
C VAL A 112 16.37 -9.57 -0.20
N ALA A 113 16.28 -9.66 -1.53
CA ALA A 113 16.88 -10.74 -2.30
C ALA A 113 18.41 -10.74 -2.27
N ALA A 114 19.05 -9.56 -2.24
CA ALA A 114 20.49 -9.43 -2.07
C ALA A 114 20.93 -9.87 -0.65
N GLU A 115 20.23 -9.42 0.39
CA GLU A 115 20.50 -9.78 1.79
C GLU A 115 20.32 -11.30 2.03
N ARG A 116 19.24 -11.86 1.48
CA ARG A 116 18.92 -13.30 1.52
C ARG A 116 19.73 -14.14 0.51
N LYS A 117 20.58 -13.49 -0.31
CA LYS A 117 21.45 -14.15 -1.32
C LYS A 117 20.69 -14.98 -2.36
N TRP A 118 19.45 -14.59 -2.69
CA TRP A 118 18.71 -15.18 -3.81
C TRP A 118 19.26 -14.74 -5.17
N ILE A 119 19.84 -13.53 -5.19
CA ILE A 119 20.58 -12.96 -6.33
C ILE A 119 21.88 -12.34 -5.80
N SER A 120 22.83 -12.05 -6.70
CA SER A 120 24.02 -11.31 -6.31
C SER A 120 23.71 -9.86 -5.97
N SER A 121 24.47 -9.26 -5.04
CA SER A 121 24.32 -7.83 -4.72
C SER A 121 24.58 -6.93 -5.93
N GLU A 122 25.49 -7.32 -6.84
CA GLU A 122 25.76 -6.53 -8.04
C GLU A 122 24.62 -6.61 -9.05
N ASP A 123 23.98 -7.76 -9.23
CA ASP A 123 22.79 -7.88 -10.08
C ASP A 123 21.63 -7.03 -9.55
N ALA A 124 21.44 -7.03 -8.23
CA ALA A 124 20.45 -6.19 -7.55
C ALA A 124 20.73 -4.69 -7.78
N LYS A 125 21.99 -4.26 -7.60
CA LYS A 125 22.41 -2.86 -7.85
C LYS A 125 22.27 -2.48 -9.32
N LYS A 126 22.66 -3.34 -10.25
CA LYS A 126 22.54 -3.09 -11.69
C LYS A 126 21.08 -2.87 -12.09
N LYS A 127 20.16 -3.71 -11.63
CA LYS A 127 18.72 -3.53 -11.91
C LYS A 127 18.18 -2.26 -11.26
N THR A 128 18.58 -1.99 -10.01
CA THR A 128 18.25 -0.76 -9.29
C THR A 128 18.69 0.50 -10.04
N ARG A 129 19.97 0.59 -10.48
CA ARG A 129 20.49 1.75 -11.22
C ARG A 129 19.66 2.02 -12.48
N ARG A 130 19.27 0.98 -13.22
CA ARG A 130 18.45 1.12 -14.44
C ARG A 130 17.05 1.64 -14.14
N THR A 131 16.37 1.07 -13.15
CA THR A 131 15.06 1.55 -12.71
C THR A 131 15.12 3.00 -12.26
N LEU A 132 16.10 3.36 -11.42
CA LEU A 132 16.26 4.73 -10.94
C LEU A 132 16.64 5.70 -12.05
N ASP A 133 17.50 5.31 -13.00
CA ASP A 133 17.86 6.14 -14.15
C ASP A 133 16.62 6.46 -14.99
N PHE A 134 15.77 5.45 -15.25
CA PHE A 134 14.51 5.64 -15.96
C PHE A 134 13.64 6.71 -15.28
N PHE A 135 13.34 6.58 -13.98
CA PHE A 135 12.52 7.59 -13.28
C PHE A 135 13.20 8.96 -13.14
N ALA A 136 14.52 8.97 -12.98
CA ALA A 136 15.27 10.21 -12.82
C ALA A 136 15.36 11.00 -14.13
N ASN A 137 15.44 10.34 -15.28
CA ASN A 137 15.88 10.98 -16.53
C ASN A 137 14.95 10.76 -17.73
N ARG A 138 14.11 9.73 -17.75
CA ARG A 138 13.35 9.30 -18.94
C ARG A 138 11.84 9.32 -18.74
N ALA A 139 11.37 8.92 -17.57
CA ALA A 139 9.95 8.86 -17.26
C ALA A 139 9.32 10.26 -17.32
N PHE A 140 8.18 10.38 -18.00
CA PHE A 140 7.39 11.60 -17.92
C PHE A 140 6.94 11.83 -16.48
N HIS A 141 7.04 13.08 -16.03
CA HIS A 141 6.47 13.50 -14.75
C HIS A 141 5.82 14.88 -14.86
N LYS A 142 4.81 15.12 -14.04
CA LYS A 142 4.24 16.45 -13.82
C LYS A 142 4.64 16.92 -12.42
N ASN A 143 5.53 17.92 -12.33
CA ASN A 143 6.05 18.43 -11.05
C ASN A 143 6.63 17.33 -10.13
N GLY A 144 7.36 16.38 -10.72
CA GLY A 144 7.95 15.23 -10.02
C GLY A 144 7.02 14.05 -9.79
N TRP A 145 5.72 14.18 -10.04
CA TRP A 145 4.74 13.11 -9.90
C TRP A 145 4.60 12.28 -11.18
N PHE A 146 4.45 10.96 -11.05
CA PHE A 146 4.44 10.01 -12.16
C PHE A 146 3.04 9.45 -12.44
N TYR A 147 2.82 9.01 -13.68
CA TYR A 147 1.60 8.27 -14.04
C TYR A 147 1.52 6.93 -13.31
N HIS A 148 0.32 6.54 -12.89
CA HIS A 148 0.06 5.24 -12.25
C HIS A 148 0.52 4.08 -13.13
N TRP A 149 -0.02 4.02 -14.36
CA TRP A 149 0.28 2.96 -15.32
C TRP A 149 1.06 3.46 -16.52
N LEU A 150 2.11 2.70 -16.85
CA LEU A 150 3.03 2.96 -17.94
C LEU A 150 3.15 1.73 -18.83
N ASP A 151 3.51 1.94 -20.09
CA ASP A 151 3.98 0.87 -20.96
C ASP A 151 5.34 0.41 -20.42
N GLN A 152 5.47 -0.88 -20.15
CA GLN A 152 6.65 -1.42 -19.51
C GLN A 152 7.93 -1.21 -20.34
N LYS A 153 7.81 -1.16 -21.68
CA LYS A 153 8.95 -1.04 -22.59
C LYS A 153 9.25 0.41 -22.94
N THR A 154 8.22 1.20 -23.23
CA THR A 154 8.40 2.57 -23.71
C THR A 154 8.36 3.62 -22.59
N GLY A 155 7.70 3.30 -21.48
CA GLY A 155 7.42 4.27 -20.41
C GLY A 155 6.29 5.25 -20.75
N GLU A 156 5.54 5.01 -21.83
CA GLU A 156 4.41 5.84 -22.22
C GLU A 156 3.18 5.60 -21.32
N ARG A 157 2.36 6.62 -21.12
CA ARG A 157 1.15 6.54 -20.29
C ARG A 157 0.17 5.48 -20.83
N ARG A 158 -0.36 4.61 -19.94
CA ARG A 158 -1.39 3.61 -20.29
C ARG A 158 -2.76 3.96 -19.70
N TRP A 159 -3.81 3.49 -20.37
CA TRP A 159 -5.22 3.60 -19.92
C TRP A 159 -5.70 4.99 -19.51
N ARG A 160 -5.10 6.05 -20.08
CA ARG A 160 -5.37 7.45 -19.67
C ARG A 160 -5.23 7.64 -18.15
N SER A 161 -4.31 6.90 -17.54
CA SER A 161 -4.01 6.93 -16.11
C SER A 161 -3.72 8.34 -15.62
N GLU A 162 -4.08 8.66 -14.39
CA GLU A 162 -3.63 9.88 -13.74
C GLU A 162 -2.15 9.85 -13.41
N VAL A 163 -1.56 11.03 -13.31
CA VAL A 163 -0.43 11.24 -12.42
C VAL A 163 -0.94 10.99 -11.00
N SER A 164 -0.51 9.89 -10.40
CA SER A 164 -1.08 9.38 -9.15
C SER A 164 -0.20 9.74 -7.97
N SER A 165 -0.82 10.33 -6.95
CA SER A 165 -0.15 10.70 -5.71
C SER A 165 0.25 9.46 -4.89
N ILE A 166 -0.66 8.51 -4.69
CA ILE A 166 -0.39 7.33 -3.87
C ILE A 166 0.62 6.39 -4.54
N ASP A 167 0.48 6.14 -5.85
CA ASP A 167 1.40 5.23 -6.55
C ASP A 167 2.82 5.82 -6.63
N THR A 168 2.93 7.16 -6.76
CA THR A 168 4.22 7.83 -6.62
C THR A 168 4.78 7.67 -5.21
N ALA A 169 3.97 7.78 -4.15
CA ALA A 169 4.45 7.56 -2.78
C ALA A 169 4.92 6.12 -2.53
N LEU A 170 4.22 5.13 -3.08
CA LEU A 170 4.62 3.71 -3.02
C LEU A 170 5.92 3.46 -3.80
N LEU A 171 6.07 4.08 -4.98
CA LEU A 171 7.34 4.10 -5.71
C LEU A 171 8.47 4.68 -4.85
N LEU A 172 8.24 5.83 -4.22
CA LEU A 172 9.23 6.50 -3.37
C LEU A 172 9.64 5.66 -2.16
N GLY A 173 8.73 4.87 -1.59
CA GLY A 173 9.07 3.89 -0.55
C GLY A 173 10.18 2.94 -1.01
N GLY A 174 10.05 2.41 -2.24
CA GLY A 174 11.08 1.60 -2.89
C GLY A 174 12.38 2.36 -3.19
N VAL A 175 12.26 3.54 -3.79
CA VAL A 175 13.39 4.41 -4.15
C VAL A 175 14.25 4.74 -2.92
N LEU A 176 13.62 5.12 -1.81
CA LEU A 176 14.33 5.43 -0.57
C LEU A 176 14.89 4.19 0.11
N SER A 177 14.21 3.04 0.00
CA SER A 177 14.73 1.77 0.53
C SER A 177 16.06 1.40 -0.13
N VAL A 178 16.12 1.38 -1.47
CA VAL A 178 17.36 1.05 -2.19
C VAL A 178 18.44 2.10 -1.98
N ARG A 179 18.08 3.38 -1.77
CA ARG A 179 19.03 4.43 -1.40
C ARG A 179 19.80 4.08 -0.13
N GLN A 180 19.11 3.56 0.89
CA GLN A 180 19.72 3.20 2.16
C GLN A 180 20.42 1.85 2.10
N CYS A 181 19.77 0.84 1.53
CA CYS A 181 20.29 -0.53 1.45
C CYS A 181 21.55 -0.63 0.56
N PHE A 182 21.64 0.17 -0.51
CA PHE A 182 22.82 0.26 -1.37
C PHE A 182 23.57 1.60 -1.18
N ALA A 183 23.64 2.14 0.03
CA ALA A 183 24.26 3.44 0.31
C ALA A 183 25.75 3.57 -0.11
N GLY A 184 26.46 2.45 -0.28
CA GLY A 184 27.82 2.43 -0.82
C GLY A 184 27.92 2.69 -2.33
N ASP A 185 26.79 2.79 -3.02
CA ASP A 185 26.70 3.06 -4.46
C ASP A 185 26.28 4.52 -4.70
N ALA A 186 27.25 5.36 -5.06
CA ALA A 186 27.02 6.79 -5.23
C ALA A 186 26.01 7.13 -6.34
N GLU A 187 25.89 6.29 -7.37
CA GLU A 187 24.94 6.52 -8.45
C GLU A 187 23.50 6.26 -7.99
N ILE A 188 23.27 5.14 -7.30
CA ILE A 188 21.97 4.83 -6.68
C ILE A 188 21.56 5.95 -5.74
N VAL A 189 22.47 6.40 -4.86
CA VAL A 189 22.20 7.46 -3.90
C VAL A 189 21.80 8.75 -4.60
N ARG A 190 22.55 9.15 -5.63
CA ARG A 190 22.29 10.38 -6.40
C ARG A 190 20.96 10.31 -7.15
N LEU A 191 20.66 9.21 -7.84
CA LEU A 191 19.44 9.05 -8.63
C LEU A 191 18.20 9.01 -7.73
N ALA A 192 18.24 8.24 -6.63
CA ALA A 192 17.14 8.15 -5.68
C ALA A 192 16.84 9.51 -5.02
N THR A 193 17.88 10.24 -4.64
CA THR A 193 17.75 11.60 -4.09
C THR A 193 17.13 12.55 -5.11
N LYS A 194 17.62 12.54 -6.36
CA LYS A 194 17.07 13.34 -7.47
C LYS A 194 15.58 13.06 -7.71
N ILE A 195 15.14 11.81 -7.60
CA ILE A 195 13.72 11.45 -7.77
C ILE A 195 12.90 12.03 -6.62
N TYR A 196 13.29 11.77 -5.38
CA TYR A 196 12.51 12.19 -4.21
C TYR A 196 12.41 13.72 -4.08
N GLU A 197 13.53 14.43 -4.20
CA GLU A 197 13.57 15.90 -4.05
C GLU A 197 12.86 16.67 -5.17
N ARG A 198 12.60 16.01 -6.30
CA ARG A 198 11.84 16.60 -7.40
C ARG A 198 10.34 16.68 -7.10
N VAL A 199 9.82 15.79 -6.26
CA VAL A 199 8.38 15.66 -6.02
C VAL A 199 7.86 16.91 -5.31
N ASP A 200 7.01 17.66 -6.01
CA ASP A 200 6.41 18.88 -5.49
C ASP A 200 5.14 18.57 -4.70
N PHE A 201 5.28 18.30 -3.41
CA PHE A 201 4.14 18.01 -2.54
C PHE A 201 3.15 19.17 -2.41
N PRO A 202 3.58 20.44 -2.26
CA PRO A 202 2.67 21.59 -2.29
C PRO A 202 1.84 21.67 -3.57
N TRP A 203 2.40 21.35 -4.74
CA TRP A 203 1.62 21.34 -5.99
C TRP A 203 0.46 20.35 -5.93
N MET A 204 0.64 19.18 -5.31
CA MET A 204 -0.41 18.15 -5.20
C MET A 204 -1.50 18.50 -4.18
N LEU A 205 -1.31 19.52 -3.33
CA LEU A 205 -2.40 20.08 -2.52
C LEU A 205 -3.47 20.74 -3.39
N ASN A 206 -3.16 21.18 -4.62
CA ASN A 206 -4.11 21.85 -5.50
C ASN A 206 -4.90 22.95 -4.76
N SER A 207 -4.17 23.89 -4.14
CA SER A 207 -4.67 25.01 -3.33
C SER A 207 -5.46 24.64 -2.07
N ASP A 208 -5.56 23.37 -1.71
CA ASP A 208 -6.03 22.96 -0.39
C ASP A 208 -4.98 23.29 0.67
N GLU A 209 -5.42 23.51 1.90
CA GLU A 209 -4.51 23.84 2.98
C GLU A 209 -3.69 22.61 3.42
N ASP A 210 -4.30 21.43 3.42
CA ASP A 210 -3.75 20.25 4.09
C ASP A 210 -3.99 18.92 3.39
N LEU A 211 -4.96 18.81 2.47
CA LEU A 211 -5.33 17.54 1.85
C LEU A 211 -4.77 17.40 0.43
N LEU A 212 -3.96 16.37 0.22
CA LEU A 212 -3.43 16.04 -1.10
C LEU A 212 -4.53 15.48 -2.02
N SER A 213 -4.54 15.92 -3.29
CA SER A 213 -5.41 15.35 -4.32
C SER A 213 -5.01 13.90 -4.64
N HIS A 214 -5.97 13.08 -5.06
CA HIS A 214 -5.68 11.73 -5.54
C HIS A 214 -4.73 11.75 -6.75
N GLY A 215 -4.84 12.76 -7.60
CA GLY A 215 -3.96 12.87 -8.75
C GLY A 215 -4.39 13.94 -9.75
N TRP A 216 -3.76 13.92 -10.91
CA TRP A 216 -3.98 14.89 -11.96
C TRP A 216 -3.97 14.22 -13.33
N ARG A 217 -4.84 14.68 -14.24
CA ARG A 217 -4.91 14.21 -15.63
C ARG A 217 -4.69 15.38 -16.59
N PRO A 218 -3.91 15.20 -17.68
CA PRO A 218 -3.81 16.20 -18.75
C PRO A 218 -5.14 16.69 -19.28
N GLU A 219 -6.13 15.79 -19.35
CA GLU A 219 -7.43 16.06 -19.97
C GLU A 219 -8.35 16.90 -19.08
N THR A 220 -8.27 16.71 -17.75
CA THR A 220 -9.30 17.22 -16.82
C THR A 220 -8.74 18.00 -15.64
N GLY A 221 -7.42 18.12 -15.52
CA GLY A 221 -6.80 18.71 -14.35
C GLY A 221 -6.79 17.78 -13.13
N PHE A 222 -6.84 18.36 -11.93
CA PHE A 222 -6.83 17.61 -10.68
C PHE A 222 -8.10 16.80 -10.50
N ILE A 223 -7.95 15.61 -9.91
CA ILE A 223 -9.06 14.75 -9.50
C ILE A 223 -9.76 15.42 -8.30
N VAL A 224 -11.08 15.39 -8.30
CA VAL A 224 -11.93 15.99 -7.25
C VAL A 224 -11.70 15.33 -5.89
N ASN A 225 -11.46 14.01 -5.88
CA ASN A 225 -11.18 13.26 -4.67
C ASN A 225 -9.83 13.65 -4.05
N ARG A 226 -9.82 13.70 -2.73
CA ARG A 226 -8.66 14.02 -1.89
C ARG A 226 -8.49 12.93 -0.86
N TRP A 227 -7.26 12.77 -0.40
CA TRP A 227 -6.89 11.82 0.63
C TRP A 227 -7.30 12.30 2.02
N ASN A 228 -8.60 12.32 2.28
CA ASN A 228 -9.22 12.87 3.48
C ASN A 228 -9.53 11.82 4.56
N ASP A 229 -9.63 10.54 4.23
CA ASP A 229 -9.99 9.48 5.19
C ASP A 229 -8.81 8.55 5.49
N TYR A 230 -8.74 7.94 6.68
CA TYR A 230 -7.69 6.96 7.00
C TYR A 230 -7.79 5.71 6.10
N SER A 231 -6.83 5.57 5.18
CA SER A 231 -6.69 4.46 4.24
C SER A 231 -5.20 4.12 4.02
N GLU A 232 -4.80 3.63 2.85
CA GLU A 232 -3.45 3.17 2.52
C GLU A 232 -2.38 4.28 2.47
N GLN A 233 -2.79 5.54 2.46
CA GLN A 233 -1.97 6.68 2.05
C GLN A 233 -1.12 7.32 3.15
N THR A 234 -1.01 6.73 4.33
CA THR A 234 -0.21 7.36 5.41
C THR A 234 1.25 7.62 5.00
N ILE A 235 1.84 6.75 4.17
CA ILE A 235 3.17 6.96 3.58
C ILE A 235 3.24 8.23 2.72
N LEU A 236 2.19 8.57 1.96
CA LEU A 236 2.15 9.76 1.12
C LEU A 236 2.33 11.03 1.97
N TYR A 237 1.62 11.13 3.10
CA TYR A 237 1.75 12.27 4.01
C TYR A 237 3.09 12.28 4.73
N LEU A 238 3.58 11.13 5.21
CA LEU A 238 4.89 11.06 5.88
C LEU A 238 6.03 11.48 4.95
N LEU A 239 6.00 11.04 3.69
CA LEU A 239 6.98 11.46 2.68
C LEU A 239 6.84 12.94 2.33
N GLY A 240 5.63 13.46 2.26
CA GLY A 240 5.39 14.89 1.99
C GLY A 240 5.85 15.78 3.12
N ILE A 241 5.60 15.41 4.37
CA ILE A 241 6.05 16.14 5.55
C ILE A 241 7.57 16.04 5.69
N GLY A 242 8.14 14.87 5.42
CA GLY A 242 9.58 14.61 5.50
C GLY A 242 10.39 15.10 4.30
N SER A 243 9.76 15.67 3.26
CA SER A 243 10.46 16.09 2.04
C SER A 243 11.45 17.21 2.35
N PRO A 244 12.75 17.04 2.02
CA PRO A 244 13.76 18.05 2.31
C PRO A 244 13.71 19.24 1.34
N ALA A 245 13.07 19.09 0.19
CA ALA A 245 13.07 20.09 -0.87
C ALA A 245 11.73 20.82 -1.02
N ARG A 246 10.62 20.07 -0.94
CA ARG A 246 9.26 20.59 -1.20
C ARG A 246 8.26 20.01 -0.21
N PRO A 247 8.37 20.35 1.09
CA PRO A 247 7.50 19.76 2.11
C PRO A 247 6.10 20.36 2.11
N ILE A 248 5.13 19.55 2.53
CA ILE A 248 3.86 20.04 3.09
C ILE A 248 4.00 20.23 4.59
N ARG A 249 3.05 20.97 5.20
CA ARG A 249 3.07 21.22 6.64
C ARG A 249 2.77 19.93 7.41
N TRP A 250 3.32 19.81 8.61
CA TRP A 250 3.04 18.65 9.47
C TRP A 250 1.56 18.58 9.90
N GLN A 251 0.85 19.72 9.91
CA GLN A 251 -0.58 19.82 10.19
C GLN A 251 -1.44 18.98 9.25
N SER A 252 -0.96 18.76 8.01
CA SER A 252 -1.65 17.95 7.01
C SER A 252 -1.91 16.50 7.48
N TRP A 253 -1.08 15.98 8.37
CA TRP A 253 -1.32 14.69 9.05
C TRP A 253 -2.63 14.65 9.85
N TYR A 254 -3.01 15.77 10.43
CA TYR A 254 -4.18 15.90 11.30
C TYR A 254 -5.47 16.24 10.54
N ALA A 255 -5.38 16.58 9.25
CA ALA A 255 -6.55 16.78 8.39
C ALA A 255 -7.25 15.46 8.01
N LEU A 256 -6.58 14.31 8.20
CA LEU A 256 -7.16 13.00 7.94
C LEU A 256 -8.30 12.70 8.93
N LYS A 257 -9.48 12.38 8.39
CA LYS A 257 -10.59 11.82 9.13
C LYS A 257 -10.23 10.43 9.64
N ARG A 258 -10.44 10.23 10.93
CA ARG A 258 -10.07 9.01 11.66
C ARG A 258 -11.34 8.40 12.25
N ASP A 259 -12.09 7.71 11.40
CA ASP A 259 -13.32 7.03 11.78
C ASP A 259 -13.01 5.68 12.44
N TRP A 260 -13.67 5.43 13.58
CA TRP A 260 -13.54 4.19 14.32
C TRP A 260 -14.56 3.17 13.85
N VAL A 261 -14.07 1.99 13.50
CA VAL A 261 -14.85 0.77 13.29
C VAL A 261 -14.75 -0.09 14.54
N THR A 262 -15.84 -0.77 14.90
CA THR A 262 -15.87 -1.74 16.00
C THR A 262 -16.48 -3.04 15.52
N TYR A 263 -15.77 -4.15 15.74
CA TYR A 263 -16.28 -5.49 15.53
C TYR A 263 -15.93 -6.36 16.73
N LYS A 264 -16.95 -6.82 17.45
CA LYS A 264 -16.81 -7.49 18.76
C LYS A 264 -15.93 -6.65 19.71
N ASN A 265 -14.83 -7.20 20.20
CA ASN A 265 -13.88 -6.55 21.11
C ASN A 265 -12.76 -5.78 20.37
N TYR A 266 -12.76 -5.75 19.04
CA TYR A 266 -11.77 -5.02 18.26
C TYR A 266 -12.31 -3.64 17.89
N LYS A 267 -11.49 -2.61 18.14
CA LYS A 267 -11.75 -1.23 17.74
C LYS A 267 -10.52 -0.70 17.00
N PHE A 268 -10.73 -0.21 15.78
CA PHE A 268 -9.65 0.20 14.87
C PHE A 268 -10.13 1.31 13.93
N LEU A 269 -9.20 2.07 13.36
CA LEU A 269 -9.46 3.03 12.30
C LEU A 269 -9.56 2.33 10.95
N ALA A 270 -10.58 2.66 10.18
CA ALA A 270 -10.70 2.25 8.79
C ALA A 270 -11.74 3.13 8.08
N ALA A 271 -11.39 3.65 6.91
CA ALA A 271 -12.36 4.27 6.01
C ALA A 271 -13.12 3.22 5.18
N VAL A 272 -12.47 2.09 4.90
CA VAL A 272 -12.95 1.01 4.05
C VAL A 272 -12.49 -0.36 4.60
N SER A 273 -13.10 -1.45 4.14
CA SER A 273 -12.88 -2.81 4.66
C SER A 273 -11.62 -3.58 4.17
N PRO A 274 -11.02 -3.31 2.98
CA PRO A 274 -9.86 -4.06 2.50
C PRO A 274 -8.64 -4.01 3.42
N LEU A 275 -7.95 -5.13 3.63
CA LEU A 275 -6.84 -5.21 4.59
C LEU A 275 -5.59 -4.44 4.15
N PHE A 276 -5.39 -4.21 2.85
CA PHE A 276 -4.17 -3.56 2.35
C PHE A 276 -3.92 -2.16 2.91
N ILE A 277 -4.98 -1.46 3.33
CA ILE A 277 -4.87 -0.12 3.94
C ILE A 277 -4.03 -0.15 5.22
N HIS A 278 -3.98 -1.31 5.90
CA HIS A 278 -3.19 -1.58 7.08
C HIS A 278 -1.82 -2.22 6.79
N GLN A 279 -1.43 -2.33 5.51
CA GLN A 279 -0.24 -3.08 5.09
C GLN A 279 0.70 -2.24 4.22
N TYR A 280 0.18 -1.50 3.24
CA TYR A 280 1.03 -0.83 2.24
C TYR A 280 2.00 0.16 2.87
N SER A 281 1.51 1.10 3.68
CA SER A 281 2.41 2.05 4.37
C SER A 281 3.36 1.34 5.35
N HIS A 282 2.95 0.21 5.93
CA HIS A 282 3.73 -0.56 6.90
C HIS A 282 4.89 -1.31 6.27
N ALA A 283 4.88 -1.50 4.94
CA ALA A 283 6.00 -2.12 4.22
C ALA A 283 7.29 -1.27 4.30
N TRP A 284 7.18 0.03 4.55
CA TRP A 284 8.32 0.95 4.62
C TRP A 284 8.39 1.75 5.91
N VAL A 285 7.26 1.99 6.56
CA VAL A 285 7.20 2.75 7.82
C VAL A 285 7.01 1.77 8.96
N ASP A 286 8.02 1.66 9.81
CA ASP A 286 7.90 0.92 11.05
C ASP A 286 7.04 1.70 12.05
N PHE A 287 5.80 1.26 12.27
CA PHE A 287 4.89 1.90 13.22
C PHE A 287 5.02 1.37 14.65
N ARG A 288 5.88 0.37 14.91
CA ARG A 288 6.10 -0.14 16.27
C ARG A 288 6.66 0.97 17.15
N ASP A 289 6.17 1.00 18.39
CA ASP A 289 6.54 2.00 19.40
C ASP A 289 6.23 3.46 18.98
N LYS A 290 5.48 3.68 17.90
CA LYS A 290 5.04 5.01 17.44
C LYS A 290 3.59 5.25 17.84
N ARG A 291 3.37 6.38 18.52
CA ARG A 291 2.06 6.74 19.05
C ARG A 291 1.75 8.19 18.75
N GLU A 292 0.61 8.42 18.12
CA GLU A 292 0.01 9.74 18.01
C GLU A 292 -0.56 10.14 19.38
N ARG A 293 -0.26 11.36 19.81
CA ARG A 293 -0.73 11.92 21.10
C ARG A 293 -1.33 13.32 20.97
N TYR A 294 -1.36 13.88 19.77
CA TYR A 294 -1.82 15.24 19.53
C TYR A 294 -3.36 15.33 19.70
N LEU A 295 -3.86 16.46 20.20
CA LEU A 295 -5.29 16.72 20.46
C LEU A 295 -6.02 15.63 21.29
N ASN A 296 -5.33 15.00 22.24
CA ASN A 296 -5.82 13.86 23.03
C ASN A 296 -6.21 12.62 22.21
N PHE A 297 -5.81 12.58 20.94
CA PHE A 297 -5.95 11.41 20.11
C PHE A 297 -4.80 10.45 20.45
N ASN A 298 -5.12 9.36 21.15
CA ASN A 298 -4.14 8.37 21.61
C ASN A 298 -4.22 7.11 20.73
N LEU A 299 -3.55 7.16 19.59
CA LEU A 299 -3.54 6.07 18.62
C LEU A 299 -2.15 5.48 18.47
N ASP A 300 -2.11 4.15 18.50
CA ASP A 300 -0.95 3.36 18.13
C ASP A 300 -1.26 2.66 16.81
N TYR A 301 -0.56 3.05 15.75
CA TYR A 301 -0.87 2.58 14.40
C TYR A 301 -0.53 1.09 14.21
N PHE A 302 0.46 0.58 14.95
CA PHE A 302 0.80 -0.83 14.92
C PHE A 302 -0.31 -1.67 15.56
N GLU A 303 -0.73 -1.28 16.76
CA GLU A 303 -1.85 -1.92 17.46
C GLU A 303 -3.16 -1.80 16.68
N ASN A 304 -3.38 -0.67 16.00
CA ASN A 304 -4.52 -0.44 15.13
C ASN A 304 -4.60 -1.48 14.00
N SER A 305 -3.48 -1.70 13.30
CA SER A 305 -3.40 -2.66 12.20
C SER A 305 -3.51 -4.12 12.68
N ILE A 306 -3.00 -4.43 13.87
CA ILE A 306 -3.25 -5.74 14.52
C ILE A 306 -4.74 -5.93 14.81
N ALA A 307 -5.40 -4.92 15.39
CA ALA A 307 -6.81 -4.97 15.72
C ALA A 307 -7.68 -5.14 14.46
N ALA A 308 -7.38 -4.41 13.39
CA ALA A 308 -8.07 -4.54 12.11
C ALA A 308 -7.90 -5.95 11.50
N THR A 309 -6.66 -6.47 11.49
CA THR A 309 -6.36 -7.81 10.98
C THR A 309 -7.10 -8.91 11.75
N ARG A 310 -7.09 -8.84 13.09
CA ARG A 310 -7.79 -9.81 13.95
C ARG A 310 -9.30 -9.68 13.82
N ALA A 311 -9.83 -8.46 13.71
CA ALA A 311 -11.24 -8.23 13.44
C ALA A 311 -11.68 -8.87 12.13
N GLN A 312 -10.90 -8.71 11.06
CA GLN A 312 -11.23 -9.28 9.76
C GLN A 312 -11.17 -10.81 9.78
N ARG A 313 -10.13 -11.40 10.39
CA ARG A 313 -10.07 -12.86 10.61
C ARG A 313 -11.29 -13.37 11.37
N GLN A 314 -11.68 -12.68 12.44
CA GLN A 314 -12.83 -13.06 13.26
C GLN A 314 -14.15 -12.94 12.47
N PHE A 315 -14.29 -11.89 11.67
CA PHE A 315 -15.42 -11.71 10.75
C PHE A 315 -15.53 -12.84 9.73
N SER A 316 -14.40 -13.30 9.15
CA SER A 316 -14.39 -14.46 8.27
C SER A 316 -14.94 -15.73 8.94
N ILE A 317 -14.57 -15.98 10.19
CA ILE A 317 -14.99 -17.15 10.97
C ILE A 317 -16.49 -17.09 11.31
N ASP A 318 -16.96 -15.93 11.78
CA ASP A 318 -18.30 -15.81 12.38
C ASP A 318 -19.40 -15.50 11.36
N VAL A 319 -19.05 -14.80 10.28
CA VAL A 319 -19.99 -14.23 9.32
C VAL A 319 -19.80 -14.88 7.96
N LEU A 320 -18.63 -14.75 7.35
CA LEU A 320 -18.42 -15.24 5.97
C LEU A 320 -18.56 -16.75 5.86
N ASN A 321 -18.11 -17.51 6.85
CA ASN A 321 -18.21 -18.97 6.86
C ASN A 321 -19.67 -19.48 6.71
N LYS A 322 -20.67 -18.67 7.10
CA LYS A 322 -22.09 -19.04 6.95
C LYS A 322 -22.54 -19.09 5.49
N GLU A 323 -21.94 -18.27 4.64
CA GLU A 323 -22.26 -18.19 3.20
C GLU A 323 -21.19 -18.87 2.33
N PHE A 324 -19.92 -18.79 2.76
CA PHE A 324 -18.74 -19.30 2.08
C PHE A 324 -18.00 -20.26 3.02
N PRO A 325 -18.36 -21.57 3.06
CA PRO A 325 -17.93 -22.51 4.11
C PRO A 325 -16.43 -22.81 4.20
N LEU A 326 -15.63 -22.31 3.25
CA LEU A 326 -14.17 -22.45 3.29
C LEU A 326 -13.51 -21.41 4.20
N TYR A 327 -14.19 -20.31 4.54
CA TYR A 327 -13.64 -19.33 5.47
C TYR A 327 -13.57 -19.91 6.88
N ALA A 328 -12.39 -19.87 7.48
CA ALA A 328 -12.12 -20.50 8.76
C ALA A 328 -10.95 -19.80 9.47
N ALA A 329 -10.60 -20.32 10.65
CA ALA A 329 -9.45 -19.87 11.45
C ALA A 329 -8.12 -19.81 10.66
N ASN A 330 -7.97 -20.69 9.66
CA ASN A 330 -6.75 -20.84 8.86
C ASN A 330 -6.94 -20.41 7.39
N VAL A 331 -8.15 -20.00 7.01
CA VAL A 331 -8.48 -19.56 5.64
C VAL A 331 -9.31 -18.27 5.76
N TRP A 332 -8.62 -17.14 5.70
CA TRP A 332 -9.19 -15.81 5.90
C TRP A 332 -8.32 -14.77 5.19
N GLY A 333 -8.80 -13.52 5.16
CA GLY A 333 -8.10 -12.41 4.53
C GLY A 333 -8.88 -11.90 3.34
N LEU A 334 -9.44 -10.70 3.50
CA LEU A 334 -10.15 -9.96 2.46
C LEU A 334 -9.38 -8.69 2.15
N THR A 335 -9.04 -8.52 0.89
CA THR A 335 -8.45 -7.29 0.37
C THR A 335 -8.84 -7.11 -1.08
N ALA A 336 -8.54 -5.96 -1.67
CA ALA A 336 -8.78 -5.75 -3.09
C ALA A 336 -7.93 -6.74 -3.91
N SER A 337 -8.59 -7.59 -4.69
CA SER A 337 -7.99 -8.58 -5.59
C SER A 337 -8.98 -8.94 -6.71
N ASP A 338 -8.53 -9.73 -7.68
CA ASP A 338 -9.38 -10.31 -8.75
C ASP A 338 -10.49 -11.24 -8.27
#